data_AF-A0A088F138-F1
#
_entry.id   AF-A0A088F138-F1
#
_cell.length_a   1.000
_cell.length_b   1.000
_cell.length_c   1.000
_cell.angle_alpha   90.00
_cell.angle_beta   90.00
_cell.angle_gamma   90.00
#
_symmetry.space_group_name_H-M   'P 1'
#
loop_
_entity.id
_entity.type
_entity.pdbx_description
1 polymer ?
#
loop_
_entity_poly.entity_id
_entity_poly.type
_entity_poly.pdbx_seq_one_letter_code
_entity_poly.pdbx_strand_id
1 'polypeptide(L)'
;MAGKGILLGKDLDLQVHNGSLIVGDSTMQEVSIILQMNQGEQKFFPALGANIIQLVRAKYSRFDIENRVKVHLELDGKSYDQIKEQIKTIIG
;
A
#
# COMPACT_ATOMS: atom_id res chain seq x y z
N MET A 1 -3.09 -7.24 -7.50
CA MET A 1 -3.11 -6.97 -8.98
C MET A 1 -2.00 -5.98 -9.31
N ALA A 2 -1.34 -6.06 -10.46
CA ALA A 2 -0.39 -5.02 -10.89
C ALA A 2 -0.82 -4.58 -12.28
N GLY A 3 -1.13 -3.30 -12.47
CA GLY A 3 -1.71 -2.87 -13.72
C GLY A 3 -2.24 -1.46 -13.70
N LYS A 4 -2.69 -1.03 -14.88
CA LYS A 4 -3.30 0.28 -15.05
C LYS A 4 -4.58 0.40 -14.22
N GLY A 5 -4.73 1.51 -13.51
CA GLY A 5 -5.90 1.82 -12.71
C GLY A 5 -6.20 3.31 -12.70
N ILE A 6 -7.23 3.71 -11.96
CA ILE A 6 -7.59 5.10 -11.78
C ILE A 6 -6.54 5.76 -10.87
N LEU A 7 -5.96 6.86 -11.32
CA LEU A 7 -4.96 7.61 -10.57
C LEU A 7 -5.63 8.56 -9.59
N LEU A 8 -5.16 8.52 -8.35
CA LEU A 8 -5.59 9.39 -7.28
C LEU A 8 -4.64 10.59 -7.14
N GLY A 9 -5.18 11.70 -6.66
CA GLY A 9 -4.43 12.86 -6.19
C GLY A 9 -3.58 12.52 -4.97
N LYS A 10 -2.74 13.48 -4.58
CA LYS A 10 -1.93 13.34 -3.35
C LYS A 10 -2.78 13.31 -2.08
N ASP A 11 -4.01 13.79 -2.18
CA ASP A 11 -5.07 13.79 -1.17
C ASP A 11 -5.95 12.52 -1.21
N LEU A 12 -5.60 11.56 -2.07
CA LEU A 12 -6.37 10.34 -2.34
C LEU A 12 -7.72 10.58 -3.02
N ASP A 13 -7.95 11.76 -3.61
CA ASP A 13 -9.17 12.05 -4.39
C ASP A 13 -9.03 11.66 -5.86
N LEU A 14 -10.14 11.53 -6.58
CA LEU A 14 -10.15 11.22 -8.00
C LEU A 14 -9.58 12.37 -8.83
N GLN A 15 -8.62 12.07 -9.71
CA GLN A 15 -8.18 13.05 -10.69
C GLN A 15 -9.08 13.05 -11.92
N VAL A 16 -9.62 14.21 -12.27
CA VAL A 16 -10.43 14.43 -13.47
C VAL A 16 -9.75 15.45 -14.37
N HIS A 17 -9.53 15.09 -15.63
CA HIS A 17 -9.01 16.00 -16.66
C HIS A 17 -9.94 16.00 -17.86
N ASN A 18 -10.43 17.18 -18.25
CA ASN A 18 -11.37 17.37 -19.36
C ASN A 18 -12.59 16.43 -19.30
N GLY A 19 -13.17 16.27 -18.10
CA GLY A 19 -14.36 15.43 -17.88
C GLY A 19 -14.10 13.93 -17.84
N SER A 20 -12.85 13.48 -17.93
CA SER A 20 -12.47 12.06 -17.85
C SER A 20 -11.62 11.75 -16.63
N LEU A 21 -11.79 10.56 -16.04
CA LEU A 21 -10.89 10.04 -15.01
C LEU A 21 -9.51 9.75 -15.61
N ILE A 22 -8.46 10.05 -14.85
CA ILE A 22 -7.10 9.73 -15.27
C ILE A 22 -6.79 8.26 -14.97
N VAL A 23 -6.31 7.53 -15.98
CA VAL A 23 -5.92 6.12 -15.89
C VAL A 23 -4.44 5.97 -16.22
N GLY A 24 -3.70 5.24 -15.40
CA GLY A 24 -2.26 5.03 -15.56
C GLY A 24 -1.73 3.94 -14.65
N ASP A 25 -0.42 3.83 -14.49
CA ASP A 25 0.17 2.85 -13.56
C ASP A 25 -0.21 3.17 -12.11
N SER A 26 -1.01 2.30 -11.49
CA SER A 26 -1.47 2.43 -10.11
C SER A 26 -0.72 1.52 -9.14
N THR A 27 0.35 0.85 -9.57
CA THR A 27 1.03 -0.19 -8.76
C THR A 27 1.46 0.35 -7.40
N MET A 28 2.18 1.48 -7.37
CA MET A 28 2.67 2.07 -6.12
C MET A 28 1.58 2.81 -5.33
N GLN A 29 0.50 3.23 -6.00
CA GLN A 29 -0.68 3.74 -5.31
C GLN A 29 -1.37 2.64 -4.51
N GLU A 30 -1.55 1.46 -5.12
CA GLU A 30 -2.11 0.29 -4.43
C GLU A 30 -1.21 -0.19 -3.29
N VAL A 31 0.11 -0.22 -3.50
CA VAL A 31 1.09 -0.46 -2.42
C VAL A 31 0.84 0.52 -1.26
N SER A 32 0.78 1.81 -1.54
CA SER A 32 0.56 2.85 -0.53
C SER A 32 -0.75 2.64 0.24
N ILE A 33 -1.82 2.29 -0.45
CA ILE A 33 -3.13 2.01 0.16
C ILE A 33 -3.06 0.79 1.09
N ILE A 34 -2.50 -0.33 0.62
CA ILE A 34 -2.38 -1.57 1.42
C ILE A 34 -1.59 -1.33 2.72
N LEU A 35 -0.53 -0.53 2.64
CA LEU A 35 0.33 -0.23 3.80
C LEU A 35 -0.35 0.69 4.83
N GLN A 36 -1.30 1.52 4.39
CA GLN A 36 -2.10 2.39 5.26
C GLN A 36 -3.32 1.69 5.87
N MET A 37 -3.80 0.62 5.23
CA MET A 37 -4.97 -0.12 5.68
C MET A 37 -4.74 -0.90 6.97
N ASN A 38 -5.82 -1.03 7.75
CA ASN A 38 -5.93 -1.99 8.83
C ASN A 38 -6.68 -3.25 8.38
N GLN A 39 -6.39 -4.38 9.03
CA GLN A 39 -7.16 -5.60 8.80
C GLN A 39 -8.63 -5.39 9.17
N GLY A 40 -9.52 -5.93 8.34
CA GLY A 40 -10.98 -5.77 8.44
C GLY A 40 -11.53 -4.61 7.61
N GLU A 41 -10.72 -3.67 7.16
CA GLU A 41 -11.18 -2.55 6.32
C GLU A 41 -11.58 -3.00 4.92
N GLN A 42 -10.93 -4.04 4.38
CA GLN A 42 -11.32 -4.62 3.11
C GLN A 42 -12.40 -5.68 3.29
N LYS A 43 -13.64 -5.34 2.91
CA LYS A 43 -14.82 -6.18 3.11
C LYS A 43 -14.68 -7.60 2.54
N PHE A 44 -14.15 -7.72 1.32
CA PHE A 44 -14.03 -9.00 0.63
C PHE A 44 -12.74 -9.76 0.97
N PHE A 45 -11.78 -9.09 1.59
CA PHE A 45 -10.55 -9.72 2.03
C PHE A 45 -10.06 -9.15 3.38
N PRO A 46 -10.73 -9.50 4.49
CA PRO A 46 -10.47 -8.88 5.80
C PRO A 46 -9.04 -9.05 6.32
N ALA A 47 -8.30 -10.06 5.83
CA ALA A 47 -6.91 -10.30 6.23
C ALA A 47 -5.92 -9.30 5.61
N LEU A 48 -6.30 -8.57 4.55
CA LEU A 48 -5.46 -7.55 3.92
C LEU A 48 -5.49 -6.25 4.74
N GLY A 49 -4.32 -5.62 4.90
CA GLY A 49 -4.11 -4.39 5.69
C GLY A 49 -2.94 -4.55 6.65
N ALA A 50 -1.87 -3.78 6.46
CA ALA A 50 -0.61 -4.00 7.17
C ALA A 50 -0.60 -3.50 8.62
N ASN A 51 -1.64 -2.81 9.10
CA ASN A 51 -1.73 -2.31 10.48
C ASN A 51 -0.47 -1.51 10.91
N ILE A 52 0.22 -0.82 9.98
CA ILE A 52 1.55 -0.25 10.24
C ILE A 52 1.50 0.86 11.30
N ILE A 53 0.41 1.61 11.36
CA ILE A 53 0.23 2.68 12.36
C ILE A 53 0.37 2.13 13.80
N GLN A 54 -0.05 0.89 14.04
CA GLN A 54 0.06 0.24 15.34
C GLN A 54 1.52 -0.07 15.69
N LEU A 55 2.37 -0.29 14.68
CA LEU A 55 3.80 -0.57 14.86
C LEU A 55 4.59 0.68 15.25
N VAL A 56 4.18 1.87 14.78
CA VAL A 56 4.87 3.15 15.08
C VAL A 56 4.91 3.43 16.59
N ARG A 57 3.90 2.96 17.35
CA ARG A 57 3.78 3.20 18.80
C ARG A 57 4.50 2.18 19.67
N ALA A 58 5.02 1.11 19.07
CA ALA A 58 5.62 0.00 19.78
C ALA A 58 7.08 -0.19 19.34
N LYS A 59 7.93 -0.75 20.22
CA LYS A 59 9.35 -1.01 19.93
C LYS A 59 9.52 -2.21 18.99
N TYR A 60 8.97 -2.14 17.79
CA TYR A 60 9.15 -3.18 16.77
C TYR A 60 10.48 -3.01 16.05
N SER A 61 11.11 -4.13 15.70
CA SER A 61 12.34 -4.11 14.93
C SER A 61 12.05 -3.76 13.47
N ARG A 62 13.06 -3.24 12.76
CA ARG A 62 12.98 -3.04 11.31
C ARG A 62 12.60 -4.33 10.57
N PHE A 63 13.10 -5.47 11.03
CA PHE A 63 12.78 -6.78 10.47
C PHE A 63 11.29 -7.11 10.58
N ASP A 64 10.66 -6.81 11.72
CA ASP A 64 9.23 -7.06 11.91
C ASP A 64 8.37 -6.22 10.94
N ILE A 65 8.76 -4.97 10.72
CA ILE A 65 8.10 -4.06 9.77
C ILE A 65 8.27 -4.58 8.35
N GLU A 66 9.49 -4.91 7.93
CA GLU A 66 9.77 -5.42 6.59
C GLU A 66 9.04 -6.74 6.31
N ASN A 67 9.05 -7.67 7.26
CA ASN A 67 8.33 -8.94 7.12
C ASN A 67 6.82 -8.71 6.99
N ARG A 68 6.25 -7.77 7.75
CA ARG A 68 4.83 -7.46 7.64
C ARG A 68 4.49 -6.82 6.30
N VAL A 69 5.27 -5.84 5.87
CA VAL A 69 5.13 -5.21 4.54
C VAL A 69 5.15 -6.29 3.45
N LYS A 70 6.13 -7.19 3.49
CA LYS A 70 6.25 -8.30 2.55
C LYS A 70 4.99 -9.17 2.50
N VAL A 71 4.51 -9.66 3.66
CA VAL A 71 3.33 -10.52 3.73
C VAL A 71 2.11 -9.86 3.09
N HIS A 72 1.83 -8.59 3.40
CA HIS A 72 0.63 -7.93 2.87
C HIS A 72 0.72 -7.58 1.39
N LEU A 73 1.92 -7.35 0.87
CA LEU A 73 2.14 -7.18 -0.57
C LEU A 73 1.95 -8.49 -1.31
N GLU A 74 2.46 -9.59 -0.76
CA GLU A 74 2.29 -10.93 -1.33
C GLU A 74 0.83 -11.39 -1.31
N LEU A 75 0.05 -11.03 -0.29
CA LEU A 75 -1.40 -11.29 -0.24
C LEU A 75 -2.17 -10.64 -1.39
N ASP A 76 -1.68 -9.52 -1.94
CA ASP A 76 -2.23 -8.88 -3.15
C ASP A 76 -1.51 -9.29 -4.45
N GLY A 77 -0.59 -10.26 -4.36
CA GLY A 77 0.17 -10.77 -5.51
C GLY A 77 1.28 -9.83 -5.99
N LYS A 78 1.75 -8.90 -5.15
CA LYS A 78 2.87 -8.00 -5.44
C LYS A 78 4.18 -8.59 -4.90
N SER A 79 5.24 -8.52 -5.70
CA SER A 79 6.58 -8.99 -5.27
C SER A 79 7.28 -7.91 -4.45
N TYR A 80 7.51 -8.18 -3.16
CA TYR A 80 8.25 -7.26 -2.29
C TYR A 80 9.65 -6.92 -2.85
N ASP A 81 10.37 -7.91 -3.39
CA ASP A 81 11.71 -7.70 -3.92
C ASP A 81 11.77 -6.73 -5.10
N GLN A 82 10.69 -6.62 -5.88
CA GLN A 82 10.60 -5.69 -7.01
C GLN A 82 10.29 -4.25 -6.58
N ILE A 83 9.69 -4.06 -5.40
CA ILE A 83 9.16 -2.75 -4.96
C ILE A 83 9.82 -2.19 -3.70
N LYS A 84 10.62 -2.99 -2.97
CA LYS A 84 11.25 -2.56 -1.71
C LYS A 84 12.09 -1.28 -1.84
N GLU A 85 12.80 -1.11 -2.96
CA GLU A 85 13.64 0.08 -3.20
C GLU A 85 12.81 1.36 -3.40
N GLN A 86 11.51 1.23 -3.72
CA GLN A 86 10.59 2.34 -3.90
C GLN A 86 9.88 2.73 -2.60
N ILE A 87 9.97 1.88 -1.56
CA ILE A 87 9.38 2.13 -0.24
C ILE A 87 10.43 2.82 0.62
N LYS A 88 10.20 4.09 0.95
CA LYS A 88 11.05 4.84 1.88
C LYS A 88 10.57 4.62 3.31
N THR A 89 11.43 4.05 4.14
CA THR A 89 11.14 3.88 5.57
C THR A 89 11.93 4.92 6.37
N ILE A 90 11.22 5.83 7.06
CA ILE A 90 11.83 6.71 8.08
C ILE A 90 11.59 6.02 9.42
N ILE A 91 12.53 5.17 9.83
CA ILE A 91 12.54 4.59 11.17
C ILE A 91 13.67 5.29 11.91
N GLY A 92 13.33 6.02 12.97
CA GLY A 92 14.28 6.64 13.90
C GLY A 92 14.75 5.67 14.97
#